data_AF-A0A1C5KXT1-F1
#
_entry.id   AF-A0A1C5KXT1-F1
#
_cell.length_a   1.000
_cell.length_b   1.000
_cell.length_c   1.000
_cell.angle_alpha   90.00
_cell.angle_beta   90.00
_cell.angle_gamma   90.00
#
_symmetry.space_group_name_H-M   'P 1'
#
loop_
_entity.id
_entity.type
_entity.pdbx_description
1 polymer ?
#
loop_
_entity_poly.entity_id
_entity_poly.type
_entity_poly.pdbx_seq_one_letter_code
_entity_poly.pdbx_strand_id
1 'polypeptide(L)'
;MQTVNYTLASLVGGNIQIVSQDESYVRRALHQSISFEEFEFLQKTIDYIGVSARFKDVIDLFHVPEGETPAGFKIEYNMKENRYLEIDLVRNISYDKNGKKRPTKFIYSADTANPYEVEPIKNLIGNLTCNPGIIYDLFINNPEANVGHKFKTRNEVMKEIADILGPGCDISVEVNNPFADEKQILEEAEEFREMFSDYRMVLKIPHTGPVNAQNVGQLLEGDKRLSTRWNQANTADYLRGHNLALKMKEHGFRINYTLMFEPWQTGMALQAKPYFINSFVRQRFGVTTYINGLLTAYQKTFDERFLKDLRAFMIQWDILSKNDEDADLRLVEKIARETIEYRKINEKEGFDGMDGVRHNLRMLRNSNLEDTRLIICSIEGSRMYPELDKLMTEPEFQDMTDKIVITTEPAYLAQNTSAPQIITYQRRFMNAANGEK
;
A
#
# COMPACT_ATOMS: atom_id res chain seq x y z
N MET A 1 32.07 -31.38 -1.88
CA MET A 1 31.30 -31.78 -0.69
C MET A 1 29.91 -32.17 -1.14
N GLN A 2 29.34 -33.27 -0.65
CA GLN A 2 27.93 -33.58 -0.87
C GLN A 2 27.10 -32.73 0.10
N THR A 3 26.12 -32.00 -0.41
CA THR A 3 25.18 -31.24 0.42
C THR A 3 24.07 -32.18 0.90
N VAL A 4 23.91 -32.32 2.21
CA VAL A 4 22.79 -33.04 2.82
C VAL A 4 21.70 -32.02 3.14
N ASN A 5 20.47 -32.27 2.70
CA ASN A 5 19.32 -31.39 2.93
C ASN A 5 18.34 -32.07 3.89
N TYR A 6 17.84 -31.30 4.85
CA TYR A 6 16.81 -31.74 5.80
C TYR A 6 15.51 -30.99 5.52
N THR A 7 14.38 -31.68 5.72
CA THR A 7 13.06 -31.07 5.72
C THR A 7 12.31 -31.44 6.99
N LEU A 8 11.17 -30.82 7.23
CA LEU A 8 10.25 -31.26 8.30
C LEU A 8 9.87 -32.73 8.18
N ALA A 9 9.73 -33.25 6.96
CA ALA A 9 9.51 -34.68 6.74
C ALA A 9 10.62 -35.56 7.33
N SER A 10 11.87 -35.07 7.39
CA SER A 10 13.00 -35.80 7.96
C SER A 10 12.86 -36.07 9.46
N LEU A 11 12.02 -35.31 10.17
CA LEU A 11 11.73 -35.53 11.59
C LEU A 11 10.69 -36.65 11.81
N VAL A 12 9.89 -36.96 10.78
CA VAL A 12 8.75 -37.89 10.88
C VAL A 12 9.21 -39.33 10.62
N GLY A 13 8.72 -40.29 11.43
CA GLY A 13 9.00 -41.73 11.21
C GLY A 13 9.88 -42.40 12.26
N GLY A 14 10.00 -41.81 13.46
CA GLY A 14 10.64 -42.38 14.65
C GLY A 14 9.80 -42.15 15.91
N ASN A 15 10.37 -41.50 16.92
CA ASN A 15 9.66 -41.12 18.15
C ASN A 15 8.73 -39.90 17.96
N ILE A 16 8.88 -39.16 16.86
CA ILE A 16 8.08 -37.97 16.56
C ILE A 16 6.86 -38.37 15.75
N GLN A 17 5.68 -38.00 16.24
CA GLN A 17 4.39 -38.34 15.63
C GLN A 17 3.69 -37.09 15.11
N ILE A 18 2.98 -37.24 13.99
CA ILE A 18 2.02 -36.23 13.54
C ILE A 18 0.72 -36.43 14.33
N VAL A 19 0.16 -35.35 14.86
CA VAL A 19 -1.16 -35.38 15.51
C VAL A 19 -2.21 -35.85 14.50
N SER A 20 -2.89 -36.95 14.80
CA SER A 20 -3.71 -37.69 13.82
C SER A 20 -4.81 -36.83 13.17
N GLN A 21 -5.44 -35.95 13.93
CA GLN A 21 -6.47 -35.02 13.44
C GLN A 21 -5.90 -33.88 12.55
N ASP A 22 -4.59 -33.68 12.55
CA ASP A 22 -3.91 -32.63 11.79
C ASP A 22 -3.17 -33.19 10.56
N GLU A 23 -3.22 -34.50 10.32
CA GLU A 23 -2.34 -35.19 9.38
C GLU A 23 -2.40 -34.60 7.96
N SER A 24 -3.61 -34.34 7.44
CA SER A 24 -3.81 -33.73 6.12
C SER A 24 -3.26 -32.30 6.04
N TYR A 25 -3.31 -31.55 7.14
CA TYR A 25 -2.81 -30.17 7.21
C TYR A 25 -1.28 -30.14 7.31
N VAL A 26 -0.69 -30.96 8.20
CA VAL A 26 0.77 -31.04 8.39
C VAL A 26 1.47 -31.43 7.09
N ARG A 27 0.91 -32.37 6.32
CA ARG A 27 1.47 -32.81 5.03
C ARG A 27 1.75 -31.66 4.06
N ARG A 28 0.99 -30.56 4.15
CA ARG A 28 1.15 -29.35 3.31
C ARG A 28 2.44 -28.58 3.61
N ALA A 29 3.08 -28.80 4.76
CA ALA A 29 4.29 -28.10 5.17
C ALA A 29 5.52 -29.01 5.33
N LEU A 30 5.38 -30.34 5.19
CA LEU A 30 6.49 -31.29 5.37
C LEU A 30 7.68 -31.09 4.41
N HIS A 31 7.44 -30.45 3.26
CA HIS A 31 8.46 -30.15 2.27
C HIS A 31 9.38 -28.98 2.67
N GLN A 32 9.04 -28.23 3.73
CA GLN A 32 9.82 -27.08 4.16
C GLN A 32 11.19 -27.50 4.65
N SER A 33 12.22 -26.84 4.11
CA SER A 33 13.61 -27.06 4.50
C SER A 33 13.85 -26.55 5.91
N ILE A 34 14.68 -27.30 6.64
CA ILE A 34 15.20 -26.91 7.96
C ILE A 34 16.73 -27.06 7.94
N SER A 35 17.43 -26.25 8.74
CA SER A 35 18.88 -26.37 8.89
C SER A 35 19.25 -27.66 9.63
N PHE A 36 20.52 -28.07 9.54
CA PHE A 36 21.00 -29.21 10.31
C PHE A 36 20.88 -28.97 11.82
N GLU A 37 21.18 -27.75 12.27
CA GLU A 37 21.06 -27.34 13.67
C GLU A 37 19.59 -27.38 14.14
N GLU A 38 18.66 -26.92 13.31
CA GLU A 38 17.22 -27.01 13.58
C GLU A 38 16.77 -28.47 13.65
N PHE A 39 17.21 -29.31 12.71
CA PHE A 39 16.90 -30.74 12.71
C PHE A 39 17.40 -31.43 14.00
N GLU A 40 18.68 -31.24 14.36
CA GLU A 40 19.25 -31.82 15.59
C GLU A 40 18.55 -31.34 16.86
N PHE A 41 18.21 -30.06 16.91
CA PHE A 41 17.50 -29.47 18.04
C PHE A 41 16.09 -30.04 18.17
N LEU A 42 15.32 -30.04 17.08
CA LEU A 42 13.94 -30.50 17.06
C LEU A 42 13.86 -31.99 17.37
N GLN A 43 14.74 -32.81 16.80
CA GLN A 43 14.78 -34.26 17.04
C GLN A 43 14.90 -34.61 18.54
N LYS A 44 15.55 -33.77 19.33
CA LYS A 44 15.74 -33.96 20.79
C LYS A 44 14.64 -33.30 21.62
N THR A 45 13.89 -32.36 21.06
CA THR A 45 13.03 -31.45 21.81
C THR A 45 11.54 -31.71 21.60
N ILE A 46 11.15 -32.31 20.48
CA ILE A 46 9.74 -32.52 20.14
C ILE A 46 9.39 -34.00 20.11
N ASP A 47 8.14 -34.30 20.43
CA ASP A 47 7.53 -35.63 20.30
C ASP A 47 6.34 -35.57 19.33
N TYR A 48 5.76 -34.38 19.12
CA TYR A 48 4.56 -34.19 18.31
C TYR A 48 4.69 -33.01 17.34
N ILE A 49 4.11 -33.16 16.15
CA ILE A 49 3.94 -32.10 15.15
C ILE A 49 2.44 -31.97 14.83
N GLY A 50 1.92 -30.75 14.85
CA GLY A 50 0.56 -30.45 14.40
C GLY A 50 0.47 -29.03 13.84
N VAL A 51 -0.76 -28.54 13.64
CA VAL A 51 -0.99 -27.20 13.08
C VAL A 51 -1.85 -26.33 13.99
N SER A 52 -1.68 -25.02 13.89
CA SER A 52 -2.50 -24.05 14.63
C SER A 52 -3.96 -24.06 14.15
N ALA A 53 -4.87 -23.49 14.95
CA ALA A 53 -6.25 -23.25 14.52
C ALA A 53 -6.32 -22.32 13.29
N ARG A 54 -5.47 -21.29 13.26
CA ARG A 54 -5.35 -20.37 12.13
C ARG A 54 -4.90 -21.08 10.86
N PHE A 55 -3.98 -22.04 10.95
CA PHE A 55 -3.55 -22.83 9.80
C PHE A 55 -4.75 -23.53 9.16
N LYS A 56 -5.59 -24.19 9.96
CA LYS A 56 -6.79 -24.89 9.47
C LYS A 56 -7.78 -23.90 8.85
N ASP A 57 -8.10 -22.83 9.58
CA ASP A 57 -9.01 -21.79 9.13
C ASP A 57 -8.60 -21.20 7.78
N VAL A 58 -7.31 -20.86 7.61
CA VAL A 58 -6.77 -20.34 6.34
C VAL A 58 -6.89 -21.35 5.20
N ILE A 59 -6.56 -22.62 5.45
CA ILE A 59 -6.63 -23.68 4.42
C ILE A 59 -8.08 -23.89 3.97
N ASP A 60 -9.01 -23.93 4.93
CA ASP A 60 -10.42 -24.23 4.69
C ASP A 60 -11.12 -23.04 4.03
N LEU A 61 -10.92 -21.82 4.56
CA LEU A 61 -11.50 -20.58 4.02
C LEU A 61 -11.13 -20.35 2.55
N PHE A 62 -9.85 -20.52 2.20
CA PHE A 62 -9.36 -20.28 0.84
C PHE A 62 -9.39 -21.52 -0.06
N HIS A 63 -9.96 -22.63 0.42
CA HIS A 63 -10.10 -23.87 -0.35
C HIS A 63 -8.79 -24.32 -1.00
N VAL A 64 -7.71 -24.31 -0.21
CA VAL A 64 -6.34 -24.47 -0.74
C VAL A 64 -6.13 -25.89 -1.28
N PRO A 65 -5.63 -26.06 -2.52
CA PRO A 65 -5.40 -27.38 -3.13
C PRO A 65 -4.54 -28.29 -2.25
N GLU A 66 -4.83 -29.59 -2.24
CA GLU A 66 -4.09 -30.57 -1.44
C GLU A 66 -2.57 -30.48 -1.69
N GLY A 67 -1.78 -30.56 -0.62
CA GLY A 67 -0.32 -30.45 -0.69
C GLY A 67 0.23 -29.02 -0.80
N GLU A 68 -0.62 -28.00 -0.96
CA GLU A 68 -0.20 -26.59 -1.03
C GLU A 68 -0.50 -25.81 0.27
N THR A 69 0.23 -24.71 0.47
CA THR A 69 -0.17 -23.59 1.35
C THR A 69 -0.40 -22.32 0.53
N PRO A 70 -1.33 -21.44 0.93
CA PRO A 70 -1.74 -20.30 0.10
C PRO A 70 -0.68 -19.21 0.05
N ALA A 71 -0.72 -18.40 -1.02
CA ALA A 71 0.05 -17.16 -1.08
C ALA A 71 -0.42 -16.16 -0.02
N GLY A 72 0.48 -15.24 0.35
CA GLY A 72 0.22 -14.21 1.35
C GLY A 72 0.35 -14.69 2.80
N PHE A 73 0.92 -15.87 3.03
CA PHE A 73 1.17 -16.41 4.36
C PHE A 73 2.59 -16.96 4.48
N LYS A 74 3.26 -16.59 5.57
CA LYS A 74 4.53 -17.17 6.00
C LYS A 74 4.24 -18.40 6.86
N ILE A 75 4.99 -19.47 6.63
CA ILE A 75 4.97 -20.64 7.52
C ILE A 75 5.88 -20.33 8.71
N GLU A 76 5.33 -20.46 9.92
CA GLU A 76 6.09 -20.31 11.17
C GLU A 76 5.97 -21.57 12.03
N TYR A 77 6.99 -21.80 12.84
CA TYR A 77 7.06 -22.92 13.77
C TYR A 77 7.09 -22.39 15.20
N ASN A 78 6.11 -22.79 15.99
CA ASN A 78 5.99 -22.37 17.38
C ASN A 78 6.19 -23.57 18.29
N MET A 79 7.18 -23.49 19.18
CA MET A 79 7.28 -24.47 20.27
C MET A 79 6.20 -24.20 21.30
N LYS A 80 5.37 -25.21 21.55
CA LYS A 80 4.41 -25.21 22.66
C LYS A 80 4.90 -26.12 23.78
N GLU A 81 4.13 -26.14 24.86
CA GLU A 81 4.29 -27.09 25.96
C GLU A 81 4.20 -28.55 25.46
N ASN A 82 4.62 -29.48 26.31
CA ASN A 82 4.53 -30.93 26.03
C ASN A 82 5.26 -31.37 24.75
N ARG A 83 6.37 -30.71 24.43
CA ARG A 83 7.25 -31.10 23.32
C ARG A 83 6.50 -31.10 21.97
N TYR A 84 5.58 -30.16 21.79
CA TYR A 84 4.76 -30.01 20.59
C TYR A 84 5.28 -28.87 19.69
N LEU A 85 5.53 -29.20 18.42
CA LEU A 85 5.82 -28.23 17.38
C LEU A 85 4.53 -27.88 16.62
N GLU A 86 4.06 -26.64 16.77
CA GLU A 86 2.92 -26.12 16.04
C GLU A 86 3.37 -25.43 14.76
N ILE A 87 2.82 -25.86 13.61
CA ILE A 87 2.99 -25.16 12.33
C ILE A 87 1.85 -24.16 12.15
N ASP A 88 2.19 -22.92 11.80
CA ASP A 88 1.22 -21.83 11.65
C ASP A 88 1.35 -21.13 10.29
N LEU A 89 0.26 -20.49 9.84
CA LEU A 89 0.22 -19.63 8.67
C LEU A 89 -0.01 -18.19 9.11
N VAL A 90 1.05 -17.39 9.13
CA VAL A 90 1.02 -15.99 9.55
C VAL A 90 0.87 -15.08 8.35
N ARG A 91 -0.10 -14.16 8.38
CA ARG A 91 -0.37 -13.24 7.27
C ARG A 91 0.90 -12.43 6.93
N ASN A 92 1.40 -12.59 5.71
CA ASN A 92 2.54 -11.83 5.21
C ASN A 92 2.54 -11.81 3.67
N ILE A 93 2.18 -10.68 3.08
CA ILE A 93 2.06 -10.52 1.63
C ILE A 93 3.41 -10.61 0.87
N SER A 94 4.55 -10.66 1.57
CA SER A 94 5.86 -10.93 0.97
C SER A 94 6.06 -12.39 0.57
N TYR A 95 5.12 -13.27 0.92
CA TYR A 95 5.18 -14.69 0.61
C TYR A 95 4.19 -15.05 -0.50
N ASP A 96 4.66 -15.86 -1.44
CA ASP A 96 3.87 -16.59 -2.42
C ASP A 96 3.47 -17.96 -1.83
N LYS A 97 2.81 -18.80 -2.64
CA LYS A 97 2.40 -20.14 -2.25
C LYS A 97 3.55 -20.97 -1.67
N ASN A 98 3.20 -21.93 -0.81
CA ASN A 98 4.14 -22.90 -0.25
C ASN A 98 5.24 -22.26 0.59
N GLY A 99 4.94 -21.15 1.26
CA GLY A 99 5.87 -20.44 2.15
C GLY A 99 7.10 -19.87 1.42
N LYS A 100 7.05 -19.71 0.09
CA LYS A 100 8.15 -19.14 -0.69
C LYS A 100 8.10 -17.62 -0.63
N LYS A 101 9.24 -16.96 -0.48
CA LYS A 101 9.29 -15.50 -0.64
C LYS A 101 9.00 -15.13 -2.10
N ARG A 102 8.29 -14.02 -2.30
CA ARG A 102 8.15 -13.41 -3.63
C ARG A 102 9.53 -13.03 -4.20
N PRO A 103 9.68 -12.91 -5.53
CA PRO A 103 10.98 -12.66 -6.16
C PRO A 103 11.64 -11.34 -5.76
N THR A 104 10.85 -10.33 -5.42
CA THR A 104 11.32 -9.01 -4.97
C THR A 104 11.07 -8.81 -3.49
N LYS A 105 11.90 -7.99 -2.83
CA LYS A 105 11.66 -7.60 -1.43
C LYS A 105 10.43 -6.69 -1.30
N PHE A 106 10.28 -5.74 -2.22
CA PHE A 106 9.11 -4.86 -2.29
C PHE A 106 7.92 -5.57 -2.95
N ILE A 107 6.74 -4.99 -2.79
CA ILE A 107 5.47 -5.53 -3.31
C ILE A 107 4.84 -4.56 -4.31
N TYR A 108 4.35 -5.08 -5.43
CA TYR A 108 3.46 -4.32 -6.30
C TYR A 108 2.02 -4.36 -5.81
N SER A 109 1.35 -3.24 -5.98
CA SER A 109 -0.06 -3.02 -5.71
C SER A 109 -0.76 -2.41 -6.91
N ALA A 110 -2.04 -2.74 -7.09
CA ALA A 110 -2.88 -2.11 -8.09
C ALA A 110 -3.72 -0.98 -7.46
N ASP A 111 -3.73 0.20 -8.06
CA ASP A 111 -4.61 1.31 -7.67
C ASP A 111 -5.80 1.40 -8.64
N THR A 112 -6.78 0.50 -8.47
CA THR A 112 -7.91 0.38 -9.39
C THR A 112 -9.13 -0.22 -8.69
N ALA A 113 -10.30 0.01 -9.27
CA ALA A 113 -11.55 -0.71 -8.97
C ALA A 113 -12.09 -1.43 -10.21
N ASN A 114 -11.28 -1.61 -11.25
CA ASN A 114 -11.66 -2.23 -12.50
C ASN A 114 -11.27 -3.73 -12.52
N PRO A 115 -12.22 -4.67 -12.37
CA PRO A 115 -11.91 -6.11 -12.39
C PRO A 115 -11.20 -6.56 -13.69
N TYR A 116 -11.49 -5.91 -14.82
CA TYR A 116 -10.88 -6.24 -16.12
C TYR A 116 -9.39 -5.89 -16.18
N GLU A 117 -8.94 -4.89 -15.41
CA GLU A 117 -7.53 -4.54 -15.28
C GLU A 117 -6.81 -5.35 -14.22
N VAL A 118 -7.53 -5.84 -13.20
CA VAL A 118 -6.97 -6.67 -12.13
C VAL A 118 -6.64 -8.08 -12.64
N GLU A 119 -7.52 -8.67 -13.44
CA GLU A 119 -7.39 -10.07 -13.90
C GLU A 119 -6.02 -10.38 -14.56
N PRO A 120 -5.47 -9.54 -15.47
CA PRO A 120 -4.16 -9.80 -16.09
C PRO A 120 -2.97 -9.69 -15.13
N ILE A 121 -3.09 -8.92 -14.04
CA ILE A 121 -1.96 -8.61 -13.14
C ILE A 121 -2.05 -9.34 -11.79
N LYS A 122 -3.14 -10.06 -11.51
CA LYS A 122 -3.45 -10.66 -10.19
C LYS A 122 -2.33 -11.50 -9.58
N ASN A 123 -1.55 -12.19 -10.41
CA ASN A 123 -0.45 -13.06 -9.95
C ASN A 123 0.86 -12.30 -9.68
N LEU A 124 0.93 -11.01 -10.03
CA LEU A 124 2.13 -10.17 -9.91
C LEU A 124 2.06 -9.19 -8.73
N ILE A 125 0.88 -9.04 -8.12
CA ILE A 125 0.62 -8.11 -7.02
C ILE A 125 0.40 -8.82 -5.69
N GLY A 126 0.65 -8.12 -4.59
CA GLY A 126 0.37 -8.56 -3.22
C GLY A 126 -0.55 -7.61 -2.46
N ASN A 127 -0.95 -6.50 -3.08
CA ASN A 127 -1.89 -5.55 -2.53
C ASN A 127 -2.76 -4.93 -3.64
N LEU A 128 -3.93 -4.45 -3.26
CA LEU A 128 -4.76 -3.57 -4.08
C LEU A 128 -5.24 -2.42 -3.20
N THR A 129 -5.21 -1.21 -3.74
CA THR A 129 -5.78 -0.02 -3.13
C THR A 129 -6.92 0.50 -3.99
N CYS A 130 -8.01 0.91 -3.35
CA CYS A 130 -9.04 1.71 -4.00
C CYS A 130 -9.48 2.85 -3.07
N ASN A 131 -10.19 3.81 -3.64
CA ASN A 131 -10.81 4.93 -2.94
C ASN A 131 -12.15 5.27 -3.62
N PRO A 132 -13.03 6.09 -3.00
CA PRO A 132 -14.33 6.40 -3.56
C PRO A 132 -14.27 6.93 -5.00
N GLY A 133 -13.32 7.82 -5.32
CA GLY A 133 -13.16 8.35 -6.69
C GLY A 133 -12.81 7.26 -7.70
N ILE A 134 -11.90 6.34 -7.35
CA ILE A 134 -11.56 5.20 -8.22
C ILE A 134 -12.78 4.28 -8.45
N ILE A 135 -13.54 4.00 -7.39
CA ILE A 135 -14.70 3.10 -7.47
C ILE A 135 -15.83 3.74 -8.27
N TYR A 136 -16.26 4.94 -7.89
CA TYR A 136 -17.44 5.56 -8.44
C TYR A 136 -17.15 6.24 -9.77
N ASP A 137 -16.13 7.09 -9.85
CA ASP A 137 -15.90 7.94 -11.02
C ASP A 137 -15.15 7.20 -12.12
N LEU A 138 -14.08 6.48 -11.77
CA LEU A 138 -13.22 5.82 -12.77
C LEU A 138 -13.78 4.48 -13.25
N PHE A 139 -14.63 3.82 -12.46
CA PHE A 139 -15.20 2.51 -12.79
C PHE A 139 -16.72 2.50 -12.91
N ILE A 140 -17.48 2.53 -11.80
CA ILE A 140 -18.94 2.27 -11.81
C ILE A 140 -19.68 3.21 -12.78
N ASN A 141 -19.39 4.51 -12.72
CA ASN A 141 -20.02 5.54 -13.54
C ASN A 141 -19.33 5.74 -14.88
N ASN A 142 -18.25 5.00 -15.17
CA ASN A 142 -17.54 5.07 -16.43
C ASN A 142 -18.02 3.94 -17.38
N PRO A 143 -18.82 4.26 -18.42
CA PRO A 143 -19.35 3.25 -19.34
C PRO A 143 -18.27 2.52 -20.15
N GLU A 144 -17.10 3.13 -20.37
CA GLU A 144 -15.99 2.51 -21.09
C GLU A 144 -15.29 1.45 -20.22
N ALA A 145 -15.14 1.73 -18.92
CA ALA A 145 -14.52 0.82 -17.97
C ALA A 145 -15.49 -0.28 -17.50
N ASN A 146 -16.72 0.08 -17.11
CA ASN A 146 -17.77 -0.84 -16.70
C ASN A 146 -18.54 -1.37 -17.91
N VAL A 147 -17.88 -2.25 -18.67
CA VAL A 147 -18.38 -2.77 -19.96
C VAL A 147 -19.79 -3.36 -19.82
N GLY A 148 -20.74 -2.80 -20.57
CA GLY A 148 -22.15 -3.21 -20.54
C GLY A 148 -22.88 -2.87 -19.24
N HIS A 149 -22.31 -2.02 -18.40
CA HIS A 149 -22.81 -1.67 -17.07
C HIS A 149 -23.09 -2.90 -16.19
N LYS A 150 -22.20 -3.90 -16.24
CA LYS A 150 -22.33 -5.17 -15.50
C LYS A 150 -22.44 -4.92 -13.99
N PHE A 151 -21.68 -3.95 -13.46
CA PHE A 151 -21.63 -3.65 -12.03
C PHE A 151 -22.45 -2.39 -11.70
N LYS A 152 -23.23 -2.44 -10.62
CA LYS A 152 -24.10 -1.35 -10.16
C LYS A 152 -23.69 -0.79 -8.81
N THR A 153 -23.12 -1.64 -7.96
CA THR A 153 -22.80 -1.27 -6.58
C THR A 153 -21.33 -1.46 -6.28
N ARG A 154 -20.84 -0.70 -5.29
CA ARG A 154 -19.49 -0.86 -4.74
C ARG A 154 -19.23 -2.29 -4.30
N ASN A 155 -20.22 -2.93 -3.67
CA ASN A 155 -20.05 -4.26 -3.08
C ASN A 155 -19.93 -5.33 -4.17
N GLU A 156 -20.68 -5.23 -5.27
CA GLU A 156 -20.51 -6.11 -6.43
C GLU A 156 -19.10 -6.02 -7.03
N VAL A 157 -18.59 -4.80 -7.21
CA VAL A 157 -17.23 -4.58 -7.75
C VAL A 157 -16.18 -5.15 -6.83
N MET A 158 -16.26 -4.83 -5.53
CA MET A 158 -15.27 -5.27 -4.57
C MET A 158 -15.30 -6.79 -4.35
N LYS A 159 -16.48 -7.41 -4.45
CA LYS A 159 -16.62 -8.88 -4.40
C LYS A 159 -15.93 -9.55 -5.59
N GLU A 160 -16.17 -9.06 -6.80
CA GLU A 160 -15.50 -9.58 -8.00
C GLU A 160 -13.97 -9.44 -7.90
N ILE A 161 -13.47 -8.28 -7.45
CA ILE A 161 -12.04 -8.06 -7.24
C ILE A 161 -11.47 -9.05 -6.22
N ALA A 162 -12.17 -9.27 -5.12
CA ALA A 162 -11.74 -10.22 -4.10
C ALA A 162 -11.69 -11.66 -4.63
N ASP A 163 -12.64 -12.04 -5.48
CA ASP A 163 -12.68 -13.37 -6.08
C ASP A 163 -11.54 -13.56 -7.11
N ILE A 164 -11.18 -12.50 -7.85
CA ILE A 164 -10.03 -12.50 -8.77
C ILE A 164 -8.69 -12.65 -8.04
N LEU A 165 -8.46 -11.87 -6.98
CA LEU A 165 -7.14 -11.74 -6.34
C LEU A 165 -6.73 -12.95 -5.48
N GLY A 166 -7.70 -13.74 -5.01
CA GLY A 166 -7.44 -14.88 -4.13
C GLY A 166 -6.81 -14.50 -2.78
N PRO A 167 -6.11 -15.44 -2.10
CA PRO A 167 -5.59 -15.23 -0.74
C PRO A 167 -4.36 -14.33 -0.69
N GLY A 168 -3.56 -14.25 -1.75
CA GLY A 168 -2.22 -13.65 -1.75
C GLY A 168 -2.17 -12.13 -1.69
N CYS A 169 -3.32 -11.46 -1.66
CA CYS A 169 -3.45 -10.02 -1.82
C CYS A 169 -4.19 -9.39 -0.64
N ASP A 170 -3.64 -8.32 -0.06
CA ASP A 170 -4.38 -7.44 0.87
C ASP A 170 -5.20 -6.42 0.08
N ILE A 171 -6.46 -6.19 0.48
CA ILE A 171 -7.38 -5.29 -0.22
C ILE A 171 -7.66 -4.09 0.69
N SER A 172 -7.15 -2.91 0.31
CA SER A 172 -7.35 -1.65 1.01
C SER A 172 -8.56 -0.90 0.47
N VAL A 173 -9.62 -0.83 1.27
CA VAL A 173 -10.88 -0.17 0.93
C VAL A 173 -11.09 1.04 1.81
N GLU A 174 -11.24 2.22 1.20
CA GLU A 174 -11.34 3.49 1.93
C GLU A 174 -12.77 3.78 2.38
N VAL A 175 -12.92 4.25 3.63
CA VAL A 175 -14.23 4.64 4.16
C VAL A 175 -14.91 5.67 3.26
N ASN A 176 -16.19 5.49 2.96
CA ASN A 176 -16.92 6.40 2.06
C ASN A 176 -17.03 7.81 2.63
N ASN A 177 -17.32 7.91 3.93
CA ASN A 177 -17.41 9.18 4.63
C ASN A 177 -16.66 9.11 5.97
N PRO A 178 -15.42 9.61 6.05
CA PRO A 178 -14.66 9.63 7.31
C PRO A 178 -15.26 10.58 8.37
N PHE A 179 -16.27 11.37 8.01
CA PHE A 179 -16.98 12.31 8.89
C PHE A 179 -18.33 11.79 9.37
N ALA A 180 -18.73 10.58 8.97
CA ALA A 180 -19.94 9.93 9.44
C ALA A 180 -19.86 9.56 10.93
N ASP A 181 -21.01 9.13 11.48
CA ASP A 181 -21.06 8.52 12.80
C ASP A 181 -20.22 7.24 12.84
N GLU A 182 -19.54 7.02 13.96
CA GLU A 182 -18.59 5.91 14.10
C GLU A 182 -19.25 4.55 13.94
N LYS A 183 -20.51 4.40 14.36
CA LYS A 183 -21.27 3.16 14.17
C LYS A 183 -21.47 2.85 12.69
N GLN A 184 -21.77 3.88 11.90
CA GLN A 184 -22.00 3.73 10.47
C GLN A 184 -20.71 3.35 9.72
N ILE A 185 -19.57 3.94 10.11
CA ILE A 185 -18.27 3.57 9.54
C ILE A 185 -17.89 2.15 9.94
N LEU A 186 -18.20 1.72 11.17
CA LEU A 186 -17.93 0.35 11.62
C LEU A 186 -18.80 -0.65 10.85
N GLU A 187 -20.10 -0.39 10.70
CA GLU A 187 -21.00 -1.22 9.90
C GLU A 187 -20.51 -1.37 8.45
N GLU A 188 -20.05 -0.28 7.82
CA GLU A 188 -19.42 -0.32 6.49
C GLU A 188 -18.16 -1.21 6.48
N ALA A 189 -17.28 -1.06 7.47
CA ALA A 189 -16.04 -1.81 7.55
C ALA A 189 -16.28 -3.32 7.79
N GLU A 190 -17.29 -3.66 8.59
CA GLU A 190 -17.71 -5.03 8.89
C GLU A 190 -18.23 -5.75 7.65
N GLU A 191 -19.04 -5.08 6.82
CA GLU A 191 -19.52 -5.66 5.56
C GLU A 191 -18.35 -6.08 4.64
N PHE A 192 -17.31 -5.24 4.54
CA PHE A 192 -16.10 -5.60 3.78
C PHE A 192 -15.26 -6.67 4.47
N ARG A 193 -15.25 -6.73 5.80
CA ARG A 193 -14.56 -7.78 6.55
C ARG A 193 -15.19 -9.15 6.28
N GLU A 194 -16.51 -9.25 6.27
CA GLU A 194 -17.22 -10.47 5.90
C GLU A 194 -16.93 -10.86 4.45
N MET A 195 -16.88 -9.87 3.54
CA MET A 195 -16.61 -10.11 2.12
C MET A 195 -15.18 -10.60 1.84
N PHE A 196 -14.18 -10.06 2.54
CA PHE A 196 -12.77 -10.32 2.26
C PHE A 196 -12.10 -11.30 3.23
N SER A 197 -12.70 -11.56 4.39
CA SER A 197 -12.09 -12.12 5.61
C SER A 197 -11.10 -11.18 6.30
N ASP A 198 -10.85 -11.45 7.58
CA ASP A 198 -9.83 -10.80 8.41
C ASP A 198 -8.43 -10.81 7.77
N TYR A 199 -8.13 -11.84 6.99
CA TYR A 199 -6.82 -12.03 6.38
C TYR A 199 -6.53 -11.07 5.21
N ARG A 200 -7.56 -10.57 4.53
CA ARG A 200 -7.37 -9.70 3.35
C ARG A 200 -7.86 -8.27 3.57
N MET A 201 -8.83 -8.08 4.47
CA MET A 201 -9.38 -6.75 4.74
C MET A 201 -8.32 -5.81 5.35
N VAL A 202 -8.16 -4.65 4.71
CA VAL A 202 -7.43 -3.51 5.25
C VAL A 202 -8.31 -2.27 5.10
N LEU A 203 -8.67 -1.64 6.22
CA LEU A 203 -9.50 -0.45 6.21
C LEU A 203 -8.63 0.77 5.91
N LYS A 204 -8.97 1.50 4.86
CA LYS A 204 -8.22 2.71 4.48
C LYS A 204 -8.90 3.95 5.06
N ILE A 205 -8.12 4.73 5.81
CA ILE A 205 -8.60 5.91 6.57
C ILE A 205 -7.75 7.11 6.17
N PRO A 206 -8.35 8.25 5.80
CA PRO A 206 -7.59 9.43 5.42
C PRO A 206 -7.11 10.25 6.62
N HIS A 207 -6.00 10.98 6.44
CA HIS A 207 -5.80 12.23 7.15
C HIS A 207 -6.93 13.21 6.81
N THR A 208 -7.58 13.75 7.82
CA THR A 208 -8.73 14.66 7.67
C THR A 208 -8.32 16.13 7.62
N GLY A 209 -7.17 16.48 8.19
CA GLY A 209 -6.69 17.85 8.25
C GLY A 209 -7.73 18.78 8.91
N PRO A 210 -8.04 19.95 8.33
CA PRO A 210 -9.03 20.88 8.86
C PRO A 210 -10.49 20.49 8.56
N VAL A 211 -10.74 19.41 7.82
CA VAL A 211 -12.09 19.05 7.35
C VAL A 211 -12.82 18.25 8.43
N ASN A 212 -14.11 18.55 8.62
CA ASN A 212 -15.00 17.89 9.58
C ASN A 212 -16.45 17.84 9.06
N ALA A 213 -17.33 17.20 9.83
CA ALA A 213 -18.73 17.03 9.46
C ALA A 213 -19.48 18.36 9.26
N GLN A 214 -19.06 19.43 9.93
CA GLN A 214 -19.69 20.74 9.86
C GLN A 214 -19.26 21.55 8.63
N ASN A 215 -18.06 21.32 8.11
CA ASN A 215 -17.50 22.12 7.01
C ASN A 215 -17.31 21.35 5.69
N VAL A 216 -17.41 20.02 5.67
CA VAL A 216 -17.21 19.21 4.45
C VAL A 216 -18.11 19.63 3.29
N GLY A 217 -19.32 20.13 3.57
CA GLY A 217 -20.23 20.68 2.56
C GLY A 217 -19.63 21.81 1.72
N GLN A 218 -18.67 22.58 2.27
CA GLN A 218 -17.97 23.64 1.52
C GLN A 218 -17.12 23.09 0.38
N LEU A 219 -16.69 21.83 0.45
CA LEU A 219 -15.92 21.17 -0.61
C LEU A 219 -16.81 20.54 -1.68
N LEU A 220 -18.11 20.41 -1.40
CA LEU A 220 -19.08 19.74 -2.27
C LEU A 220 -19.93 20.74 -3.05
N GLU A 221 -20.20 21.90 -2.46
CA GLU A 221 -21.14 22.90 -2.96
C GLU A 221 -20.45 24.24 -3.28
N GLY A 222 -21.12 25.07 -4.10
CA GLY A 222 -20.66 26.43 -4.40
C GLY A 222 -19.31 26.48 -5.11
N ASP A 223 -18.38 27.28 -4.56
CA ASP A 223 -17.00 27.44 -5.04
C ASP A 223 -16.11 26.20 -4.80
N LYS A 224 -16.60 25.25 -3.99
CA LYS A 224 -15.90 24.02 -3.60
C LYS A 224 -14.58 24.29 -2.89
N ARG A 225 -14.49 25.38 -2.11
CA ARG A 225 -13.30 25.80 -1.37
C ARG A 225 -13.55 25.89 0.12
N LEU A 226 -12.56 25.41 0.89
CA LEU A 226 -12.59 25.47 2.34
C LEU A 226 -12.23 26.87 2.84
N SER A 227 -13.03 27.36 3.78
CA SER A 227 -12.79 28.65 4.45
C SER A 227 -11.68 28.58 5.49
N THR A 228 -11.42 27.40 6.06
CA THR A 228 -10.39 27.16 7.07
C THR A 228 -9.08 26.78 6.39
N ARG A 229 -8.00 27.50 6.68
CA ARG A 229 -6.66 27.14 6.20
C ARG A 229 -6.20 25.83 6.84
N TRP A 230 -5.39 25.05 6.12
CA TRP A 230 -4.87 23.76 6.59
C TRP A 230 -4.16 23.81 7.97
N ASN A 231 -3.58 24.95 8.36
CA ASN A 231 -2.88 25.13 9.64
C ASN A 231 -3.63 26.01 10.66
N GLN A 232 -4.95 26.16 10.52
CA GLN A 232 -5.79 26.99 11.41
C GLN A 232 -7.05 26.29 11.94
N ALA A 233 -7.04 24.96 12.04
CA ALA A 233 -8.13 24.18 12.61
C ALA A 233 -7.90 23.86 14.10
N ASN A 234 -8.93 23.30 14.75
CA ASN A 234 -8.78 22.83 16.13
C ASN A 234 -8.03 21.50 16.16
N THR A 235 -7.41 21.19 17.30
CA THR A 235 -6.71 19.91 17.52
C THR A 235 -7.62 18.71 17.24
N ALA A 236 -8.90 18.77 17.61
CA ALA A 236 -9.86 17.69 17.36
C ALA A 236 -10.09 17.41 15.87
N ASP A 237 -10.10 18.47 15.04
CA ASP A 237 -10.27 18.34 13.59
C ASP A 237 -9.04 17.65 12.97
N TYR A 238 -7.84 18.10 13.37
CA TYR A 238 -6.58 17.51 12.94
C TYR A 238 -6.42 16.03 13.30
N LEU A 239 -6.93 15.65 14.47
CA LEU A 239 -6.78 14.30 15.01
C LEU A 239 -7.97 13.40 14.68
N ARG A 240 -9.01 13.86 13.99
CA ARG A 240 -10.18 13.00 13.68
C ARG A 240 -9.78 11.73 12.95
N GLY A 241 -9.01 11.83 11.87
CA GLY A 241 -8.52 10.65 11.14
C GLY A 241 -7.65 9.71 12.00
N HIS A 242 -6.83 10.26 12.91
CA HIS A 242 -5.99 9.48 13.81
C HIS A 242 -6.83 8.73 14.85
N ASN A 243 -7.81 9.40 15.45
CA ASN A 243 -8.70 8.81 16.43
C ASN A 243 -9.58 7.72 15.80
N LEU A 244 -10.06 7.95 14.57
CA LEU A 244 -10.78 6.93 13.81
C LEU A 244 -9.90 5.70 13.53
N ALA A 245 -8.64 5.91 13.13
CA ALA A 245 -7.69 4.81 12.92
C ALA A 245 -7.42 4.00 14.19
N LEU A 246 -7.19 4.68 15.32
CA LEU A 246 -7.01 4.03 16.63
C LEU A 246 -8.24 3.21 17.02
N LYS A 247 -9.43 3.79 16.89
CA LYS A 247 -10.68 3.11 17.21
C LYS A 247 -10.92 1.89 16.33
N MET A 248 -10.74 2.00 15.02
CA MET A 248 -10.90 0.85 14.13
C MET A 248 -9.88 -0.25 14.40
N LYS A 249 -8.68 0.11 14.86
CA LYS A 249 -7.70 -0.86 15.33
C LYS A 249 -8.15 -1.60 16.59
N GLU A 250 -8.83 -0.93 17.53
CA GLU A 250 -9.44 -1.57 18.70
C GLU A 250 -10.51 -2.61 18.31
N HIS A 251 -11.16 -2.42 17.16
CA HIS A 251 -12.08 -3.38 16.55
C HIS A 251 -11.38 -4.49 15.71
N GLY A 252 -10.05 -4.54 15.70
CA GLY A 252 -9.26 -5.58 15.05
C GLY A 252 -8.90 -5.31 13.59
N PHE A 253 -9.23 -4.14 13.04
CA PHE A 253 -8.89 -3.81 11.65
C PHE A 253 -7.40 -3.46 11.48
N ARG A 254 -6.82 -3.94 10.38
CA ARG A 254 -5.56 -3.42 9.85
C ARG A 254 -5.83 -2.11 9.10
N ILE A 255 -5.06 -1.07 9.39
CA ILE A 255 -5.29 0.27 8.86
C ILE A 255 -4.31 0.63 7.74
N ASN A 256 -4.82 1.10 6.61
CA ASN A 256 -4.07 1.84 5.60
C ASN A 256 -4.31 3.34 5.78
N TYR A 257 -3.32 4.08 6.26
CA TYR A 257 -3.46 5.49 6.56
C TYR A 257 -3.04 6.36 5.36
N THR A 258 -4.04 7.01 4.74
CA THR A 258 -3.93 7.66 3.42
C THR A 258 -3.99 9.19 3.49
N LEU A 259 -3.91 9.85 2.34
CA LEU A 259 -3.81 11.31 2.17
C LEU A 259 -2.61 11.93 2.91
N MET A 260 -1.50 11.20 2.89
CA MET A 260 -0.21 11.65 3.42
C MET A 260 0.60 12.31 2.30
N PHE A 261 0.68 13.63 2.35
CA PHE A 261 1.41 14.45 1.39
C PHE A 261 2.70 15.00 1.96
N GLU A 262 2.80 15.16 3.28
CA GLU A 262 3.94 15.82 3.89
C GLU A 262 4.69 14.91 4.86
N PRO A 263 6.04 14.86 4.79
CA PRO A 263 6.83 13.94 5.59
C PRO A 263 6.67 14.14 7.09
N TRP A 264 6.41 15.37 7.56
CA TRP A 264 6.14 15.64 8.98
C TRP A 264 4.87 14.95 9.51
N GLN A 265 3.95 14.51 8.63
CA GLN A 265 2.77 13.76 9.04
C GLN A 265 3.14 12.35 9.55
N THR A 266 4.25 11.79 9.06
CA THR A 266 4.61 10.38 9.28
C THR A 266 4.82 10.03 10.75
N GLY A 267 5.50 10.89 11.51
CA GLY A 267 5.71 10.64 12.95
C GLY A 267 4.41 10.50 13.73
N MET A 268 3.41 11.34 13.43
CA MET A 268 2.08 11.29 14.05
C MET A 268 1.24 10.13 13.51
N ALA A 269 1.28 9.87 12.20
CA ALA A 269 0.62 8.73 11.58
C ALA A 269 1.03 7.40 12.25
N LEU A 270 2.33 7.22 12.53
CA LEU A 270 2.84 6.00 13.17
C LEU A 270 2.30 5.80 14.60
N GLN A 271 1.87 6.85 15.30
CA GLN A 271 1.24 6.72 16.62
C GLN A 271 -0.11 5.98 16.57
N ALA A 272 -0.81 6.03 15.43
CA ALA A 272 -2.01 5.25 15.19
C ALA A 272 -1.70 3.76 14.91
N LYS A 273 -0.41 3.38 14.88
CA LYS A 273 0.09 2.02 14.63
C LYS A 273 -0.52 1.37 13.37
N PRO A 274 -0.50 2.06 12.21
CA PRO A 274 -1.15 1.56 11.00
C PRO A 274 -0.38 0.37 10.41
N TYR A 275 -1.07 -0.43 9.61
CA TYR A 275 -0.45 -1.51 8.82
C TYR A 275 0.21 -0.95 7.55
N PHE A 276 -0.40 0.07 6.93
CA PHE A 276 0.21 0.86 5.86
C PHE A 276 0.17 2.36 6.16
N ILE A 277 1.23 3.06 5.79
CA ILE A 277 1.23 4.52 5.60
C ILE A 277 1.46 4.84 4.13
N ASN A 278 1.00 5.99 3.65
CA ASN A 278 1.08 6.34 2.24
C ASN A 278 2.07 7.47 1.98
N SER A 279 2.54 7.59 0.74
CA SER A 279 3.29 8.76 0.26
C SER A 279 2.80 9.13 -1.13
N PHE A 280 2.09 10.27 -1.23
CA PHE A 280 1.59 10.80 -2.50
C PHE A 280 2.67 11.61 -3.22
N VAL A 281 3.18 11.09 -4.34
CA VAL A 281 4.35 11.67 -5.02
C VAL A 281 3.95 12.77 -6.00
N ARG A 282 3.11 12.45 -6.99
CA ARG A 282 2.87 13.31 -8.15
C ARG A 282 2.34 14.69 -7.79
N GLN A 283 1.21 14.73 -7.08
CA GLN A 283 0.52 15.99 -6.78
C GLN A 283 1.47 16.94 -6.03
N ARG A 284 2.17 16.38 -5.04
CA ARG A 284 3.15 17.08 -4.22
C ARG A 284 4.30 17.63 -5.06
N PHE A 285 4.91 16.80 -5.90
CA PHE A 285 6.02 17.22 -6.75
C PHE A 285 5.60 18.28 -7.78
N GLY A 286 4.45 18.12 -8.43
CA GLY A 286 3.90 19.07 -9.38
C GLY A 286 3.63 20.44 -8.76
N VAL A 287 2.95 20.48 -7.61
CA VAL A 287 2.68 21.72 -6.86
C VAL A 287 3.99 22.41 -6.47
N THR A 288 4.97 21.65 -5.97
CA THR A 288 6.28 22.22 -5.59
C THR A 288 7.01 22.82 -6.79
N THR A 289 6.98 22.13 -7.92
CA THR A 289 7.64 22.57 -9.17
C THR A 289 7.05 23.89 -9.65
N TYR A 290 5.72 24.02 -9.61
CA TYR A 290 5.04 25.24 -10.03
C TYR A 290 5.32 26.42 -9.10
N ILE A 291 5.26 26.20 -7.77
CA ILE A 291 5.65 27.21 -6.76
C ILE A 291 7.08 27.67 -6.99
N ASN A 292 8.02 26.74 -7.21
CA ASN A 292 9.42 27.04 -7.44
C ASN A 292 9.61 27.90 -8.71
N GLY A 293 8.87 27.60 -9.78
CA GLY A 293 8.90 28.36 -11.02
C GLY A 293 8.47 29.81 -10.85
N LEU A 294 7.29 30.04 -10.23
CA LEU A 294 6.79 31.40 -9.98
C LEU A 294 7.68 32.18 -9.02
N LEU A 295 8.14 31.55 -7.95
CA LEU A 295 9.05 32.18 -6.98
C LEU A 295 10.38 32.57 -7.64
N THR A 296 10.94 31.71 -8.50
CA THR A 296 12.16 32.00 -9.26
C THR A 296 11.95 33.16 -10.23
N ALA A 297 10.80 33.22 -10.91
CA ALA A 297 10.46 34.31 -11.81
C ALA A 297 10.36 35.65 -11.06
N TYR A 298 9.70 35.67 -9.90
CA TYR A 298 9.68 36.83 -9.01
C TYR A 298 11.10 37.26 -8.59
N GLN A 299 11.94 36.34 -8.12
CA GLN A 299 13.29 36.66 -7.67
C GLN A 299 14.19 37.24 -8.77
N LYS A 300 13.94 36.90 -10.03
CA LYS A 300 14.71 37.40 -11.18
C LYS A 300 14.21 38.75 -11.71
N THR A 301 12.94 39.08 -11.49
CA THR A 301 12.28 40.23 -12.13
C THR A 301 11.80 41.29 -11.15
N PHE A 302 11.61 40.91 -9.89
CA PHE A 302 10.90 41.66 -8.85
C PHE A 302 9.47 42.09 -9.24
N ASP A 303 8.87 41.39 -10.21
CA ASP A 303 7.52 41.68 -10.68
C ASP A 303 6.48 41.02 -9.76
N GLU A 304 5.74 41.84 -9.02
CA GLU A 304 4.72 41.39 -8.06
C GLU A 304 3.59 40.58 -8.69
N ARG A 305 3.41 40.63 -10.03
CA ARG A 305 2.44 39.77 -10.72
C ARG A 305 2.69 38.29 -10.45
N PHE A 306 3.95 37.86 -10.37
CA PHE A 306 4.27 36.47 -10.05
C PHE A 306 3.85 36.07 -8.62
N LEU A 307 3.90 36.99 -7.66
CA LEU A 307 3.41 36.72 -6.30
C LEU A 307 1.87 36.71 -6.25
N LYS A 308 1.20 37.51 -7.08
CA LYS A 308 -0.27 37.47 -7.22
C LYS A 308 -0.73 36.15 -7.85
N ASP A 309 -0.06 35.70 -8.90
CA ASP A 309 -0.31 34.40 -9.52
C ASP A 309 -0.04 33.25 -8.53
N LEU A 310 1.03 33.37 -7.73
CA LEU A 310 1.37 32.41 -6.70
C LEU A 310 0.32 32.36 -5.58
N ARG A 311 -0.23 33.51 -5.18
CA ARG A 311 -1.35 33.59 -4.23
C ARG A 311 -2.59 32.87 -4.77
N ALA A 312 -2.99 33.18 -6.01
CA ALA A 312 -4.12 32.53 -6.66
C ALA A 312 -3.93 31.01 -6.76
N PHE A 313 -2.72 30.58 -7.13
CA PHE A 313 -2.35 29.17 -7.17
C PHE A 313 -2.40 28.51 -5.78
N MET A 314 -1.89 29.15 -4.74
CA MET A 314 -1.92 28.63 -3.37
C MET A 314 -3.36 28.50 -2.82
N ILE A 315 -4.28 29.39 -3.21
CA ILE A 315 -5.71 29.26 -2.91
C ILE A 315 -6.31 28.09 -3.69
N GLN A 316 -5.96 27.94 -4.97
CA GLN A 316 -6.42 26.82 -5.80
C GLN A 316 -5.99 25.45 -5.25
N TRP A 317 -4.90 25.42 -4.48
CA TRP A 317 -4.29 24.20 -3.93
C TRP A 317 -4.40 24.09 -2.40
N ASP A 318 -5.29 24.88 -1.80
CA ASP A 318 -5.64 24.84 -0.37
C ASP A 318 -4.45 25.03 0.60
N ILE A 319 -3.33 25.58 0.10
CA ILE A 319 -2.21 26.08 0.91
C ILE A 319 -2.66 27.35 1.63
N LEU A 320 -3.41 28.18 0.92
CA LEU A 320 -4.18 29.31 1.43
C LEU A 320 -5.68 28.98 1.34
N SER A 321 -6.48 29.60 2.20
CA SER A 321 -7.94 29.46 2.16
C SER A 321 -8.55 30.41 1.13
N LYS A 322 -9.84 30.21 0.79
CA LYS A 322 -10.55 31.17 -0.07
C LYS A 322 -10.67 32.57 0.52
N ASN A 323 -10.55 32.72 1.83
CA ASN A 323 -10.60 34.02 2.49
C ASN A 323 -9.26 34.78 2.40
N ASP A 324 -8.25 34.18 1.77
CA ASP A 324 -6.90 34.74 1.62
C ASP A 324 -6.69 35.43 0.26
N GLU A 325 -7.77 35.79 -0.46
CA GLU A 325 -7.71 36.49 -1.74
C GLU A 325 -6.88 37.79 -1.69
N ASP A 326 -6.88 38.46 -0.53
CA ASP A 326 -6.14 39.69 -0.28
C ASP A 326 -4.92 39.49 0.66
N ALA A 327 -4.47 38.25 0.88
CA ALA A 327 -3.32 37.97 1.73
C ALA A 327 -2.06 38.75 1.27
N ASP A 328 -1.30 39.28 2.23
CA ASP A 328 -0.06 40.03 1.96
C ASP A 328 0.89 39.20 1.08
N LEU A 329 1.39 39.81 -0.01
CA LEU A 329 2.32 39.15 -0.92
C LEU A 329 3.62 38.72 -0.23
N ARG A 330 4.04 39.39 0.86
CA ARG A 330 5.16 38.94 1.68
C ARG A 330 4.87 37.62 2.40
N LEU A 331 3.63 37.40 2.83
CA LEU A 331 3.21 36.12 3.42
C LEU A 331 3.23 35.02 2.35
N VAL A 332 2.74 35.32 1.15
CA VAL A 332 2.74 34.38 0.00
C VAL A 332 4.18 33.98 -0.35
N GLU A 333 5.08 34.96 -0.46
CA GLU A 333 6.50 34.70 -0.70
C GLU A 333 7.14 33.86 0.41
N LYS A 334 6.84 34.17 1.68
CA LYS A 334 7.35 33.43 2.83
C LYS A 334 6.93 31.95 2.77
N ILE A 335 5.64 31.67 2.61
CA ILE A 335 5.12 30.29 2.52
C ILE A 335 5.76 29.55 1.34
N ALA A 336 5.92 30.23 0.20
CA ALA A 336 6.56 29.64 -0.97
C ALA A 336 8.02 29.25 -0.69
N ARG A 337 8.80 30.16 -0.10
CA ARG A 337 10.20 29.91 0.27
C ARG A 337 10.32 28.74 1.24
N GLU A 338 9.53 28.74 2.31
CA GLU A 338 9.51 27.67 3.31
C GLU A 338 9.15 26.31 2.67
N THR A 339 8.18 26.29 1.74
CA THR A 339 7.80 25.07 1.02
C THR A 339 8.95 24.55 0.13
N ILE A 340 9.62 25.43 -0.62
CA ILE A 340 10.72 25.04 -1.51
C ILE A 340 11.93 24.55 -0.72
N GLU A 341 12.29 25.24 0.36
CA GLU A 341 13.41 24.88 1.23
C GLU A 341 13.17 23.53 1.91
N TYR A 342 11.99 23.35 2.49
CA TYR A 342 11.64 22.10 3.17
C TYR A 342 11.59 20.90 2.21
N ARG A 343 10.96 21.06 1.04
CA ARG A 343 10.82 19.98 0.04
C ARG A 343 12.08 19.76 -0.79
N LYS A 344 13.12 20.60 -0.62
CA LYS A 344 14.45 20.46 -1.23
C LYS A 344 14.45 20.25 -2.75
N ILE A 345 13.49 20.86 -3.46
CA ILE A 345 13.33 20.65 -4.90
C ILE A 345 14.52 21.15 -5.74
N ASN A 346 15.29 22.09 -5.21
CA ASN A 346 16.50 22.63 -5.84
C ASN A 346 17.78 21.87 -5.44
N GLU A 347 17.66 20.79 -4.66
CA GLU A 347 18.74 19.94 -4.20
C GLU A 347 18.55 18.50 -4.70
N LYS A 348 19.61 17.69 -4.64
CA LYS A 348 19.56 16.27 -5.02
C LYS A 348 18.46 15.50 -4.27
N GLU A 349 18.19 15.86 -3.02
CA GLU A 349 17.23 15.16 -2.15
C GLU A 349 15.79 15.21 -2.66
N GLY A 350 15.36 16.34 -3.24
CA GLY A 350 13.97 16.56 -3.67
C GLY A 350 13.76 16.85 -5.15
N PHE A 351 14.84 16.96 -5.95
CA PHE A 351 14.75 17.24 -7.38
C PHE A 351 13.99 16.16 -8.20
N ASP A 352 13.93 14.94 -7.68
CA ASP A 352 13.19 13.81 -8.26
C ASP A 352 11.78 13.63 -7.68
N GLY A 353 11.39 14.45 -6.69
CA GLY A 353 10.11 14.37 -6.00
C GLY A 353 10.00 13.25 -4.97
N MET A 354 11.09 12.55 -4.68
CA MET A 354 11.11 11.41 -3.75
C MET A 354 11.56 11.78 -2.33
N ASP A 355 11.77 13.07 -2.02
CA ASP A 355 12.17 13.54 -0.67
C ASP A 355 11.22 13.04 0.43
N GLY A 356 9.90 13.03 0.15
CA GLY A 356 8.92 12.51 1.10
C GLY A 356 8.99 11.00 1.29
N VAL A 357 9.25 10.24 0.22
CA VAL A 357 9.47 8.80 0.30
C VAL A 357 10.72 8.50 1.13
N ARG A 358 11.84 9.17 0.86
CA ARG A 358 13.09 9.02 1.61
C ARG A 358 12.90 9.31 3.09
N HIS A 359 12.23 10.41 3.43
CA HIS A 359 11.92 10.74 4.81
C HIS A 359 11.04 9.69 5.49
N ASN A 360 10.00 9.20 4.80
CA ASN A 360 9.10 8.19 5.37
C ASN A 360 9.83 6.87 5.64
N LEU A 361 10.75 6.46 4.77
CA LEU A 361 11.61 5.29 5.00
C LEU A 361 12.54 5.47 6.21
N ARG A 362 13.14 6.65 6.37
CA ARG A 362 13.94 6.98 7.57
C ARG A 362 13.10 6.91 8.84
N MET A 363 11.86 7.39 8.81
CA MET A 363 10.94 7.32 9.93
C MET A 363 10.50 5.89 10.25
N LEU A 364 10.23 5.06 9.23
CA LEU A 364 9.91 3.65 9.43
C LEU A 364 11.09 2.87 10.03
N ARG A 365 12.32 3.14 9.59
CA ARG A 365 13.54 2.54 10.16
C ARG A 365 13.66 2.86 11.66
N ASN A 366 13.23 4.05 12.06
CA ASN A 366 13.26 4.52 13.44
C ASN A 366 11.98 4.17 14.23
N SER A 367 11.09 3.34 13.68
CA SER A 367 9.84 2.94 14.33
C SER A 367 9.93 1.55 14.95
N ASN A 368 9.18 1.31 16.03
CA ASN A 368 9.07 0.00 16.67
C ASN A 368 7.96 -0.88 16.04
N LEU A 369 7.53 -0.58 14.82
CA LEU A 369 6.42 -1.28 14.16
C LEU A 369 6.98 -2.29 13.13
N GLU A 370 6.95 -3.57 13.51
CA GLU A 370 7.52 -4.65 12.71
C GLU A 370 6.78 -4.89 11.39
N ASP A 371 5.46 -4.68 11.36
CA ASP A 371 4.63 -5.00 10.19
C ASP A 371 4.26 -3.80 9.32
N THR A 372 4.46 -2.57 9.80
CA THR A 372 4.07 -1.37 9.05
C THR A 372 4.90 -1.20 7.80
N ARG A 373 4.24 -0.96 6.65
CA ARG A 373 4.89 -0.70 5.35
C ARG A 373 4.49 0.65 4.77
N LEU A 374 5.31 1.18 3.87
CA LEU A 374 5.07 2.39 3.10
C LEU A 374 4.49 2.03 1.74
N ILE A 375 3.25 2.45 1.47
CA ILE A 375 2.67 2.48 0.13
C ILE A 375 3.11 3.78 -0.56
N ILE A 376 3.90 3.66 -1.61
CA ILE A 376 4.25 4.76 -2.50
C ILE A 376 3.17 4.82 -3.58
N CYS A 377 2.42 5.92 -3.62
CA CYS A 377 1.24 6.08 -4.45
C CYS A 377 1.26 7.38 -5.25
N SER A 378 0.32 7.50 -6.19
CA SER A 378 0.23 8.65 -7.10
C SER A 378 1.55 8.85 -7.85
N ILE A 379 2.03 7.79 -8.52
CA ILE A 379 3.15 7.85 -9.47
C ILE A 379 2.59 7.78 -10.90
N GLU A 380 3.07 8.65 -11.78
CA GLU A 380 2.64 8.70 -13.18
C GLU A 380 3.75 9.22 -14.11
N GLY A 381 3.44 9.25 -15.41
CA GLY A 381 4.31 9.81 -16.44
C GLY A 381 5.61 9.00 -16.65
N SER A 382 6.42 9.41 -17.60
CA SER A 382 7.61 8.63 -17.99
C SER A 382 8.78 8.70 -17.01
N ARG A 383 8.74 9.61 -16.03
CA ARG A 383 9.88 9.90 -15.12
C ARG A 383 9.76 9.28 -13.73
N MET A 384 8.57 9.23 -13.14
CA MET A 384 8.45 8.93 -11.70
C MET A 384 8.85 7.50 -11.35
N TYR A 385 8.40 6.50 -12.14
CA TYR A 385 8.80 5.12 -11.87
C TYR A 385 10.31 4.89 -12.01
N PRO A 386 11.01 5.38 -13.05
CA PRO A 386 12.48 5.32 -13.09
C PRO A 386 13.19 5.98 -11.92
N GLU A 387 12.69 7.11 -11.39
CA GLU A 387 13.28 7.72 -10.19
C GLU A 387 13.01 6.89 -8.93
N LEU A 388 11.83 6.28 -8.82
CA LEU A 388 11.52 5.33 -7.74
C LEU A 388 12.40 4.07 -7.81
N ASP A 389 12.64 3.54 -9.01
CA ASP A 389 13.52 2.39 -9.24
C ASP A 389 14.95 2.68 -8.77
N LYS A 390 15.48 3.88 -9.08
CA LYS A 390 16.77 4.34 -8.53
C LYS A 390 16.75 4.36 -7.00
N LEU A 391 15.71 4.93 -6.38
CA LEU A 391 15.56 4.98 -4.93
C LEU A 391 15.62 3.58 -4.29
N MET A 392 14.97 2.58 -4.90
CA MET A 392 14.98 1.20 -4.39
C MET A 392 16.38 0.56 -4.39
N THR A 393 17.31 1.10 -5.18
CA THR A 393 18.71 0.65 -5.24
C THR A 393 19.67 1.53 -4.44
N GLU A 394 19.18 2.58 -3.80
CA GLU A 394 20.03 3.46 -3.00
C GLU A 394 20.61 2.70 -1.80
N PRO A 395 21.93 2.78 -1.57
CA PRO A 395 22.56 2.11 -0.42
C PRO A 395 21.95 2.51 0.92
N GLU A 396 21.43 3.74 1.03
CA GLU A 396 20.77 4.22 2.24
C GLU A 396 19.57 3.35 2.62
N PHE A 397 18.82 2.76 1.68
CA PHE A 397 17.53 2.09 1.94
C PHE A 397 17.52 0.59 1.66
N GLN A 398 18.69 -0.02 1.48
CA GLN A 398 18.81 -1.45 1.15
C GLN A 398 18.14 -2.37 2.18
N ASP A 399 18.16 -1.97 3.46
CA ASP A 399 17.54 -2.64 4.61
C ASP A 399 16.04 -2.39 4.74
N MET A 400 15.48 -1.44 3.98
CA MET A 400 14.07 -1.03 4.07
C MET A 400 13.22 -1.44 2.86
N THR A 401 13.82 -2.08 1.86
CA THR A 401 13.13 -2.45 0.61
C THR A 401 11.94 -3.40 0.81
N ASP A 402 11.93 -4.22 1.86
CA ASP A 402 10.83 -5.10 2.24
C ASP A 402 9.65 -4.37 2.90
N LYS A 403 9.86 -3.11 3.29
CA LYS A 403 8.83 -2.20 3.80
C LYS A 403 8.14 -1.41 2.70
N ILE A 404 8.49 -1.61 1.43
CA ILE A 404 7.93 -0.84 0.31
C ILE A 404 6.81 -1.62 -0.38
N VAL A 405 5.70 -0.92 -0.61
CA VAL A 405 4.64 -1.31 -1.51
C VAL A 405 4.48 -0.20 -2.57
N ILE A 406 4.44 -0.54 -3.85
CA ILE A 406 4.28 0.43 -4.94
C ILE A 406 2.88 0.28 -5.51
N THR A 407 2.06 1.32 -5.43
CA THR A 407 0.69 1.31 -5.97
C THR A 407 0.51 2.36 -7.07
N THR A 408 -0.06 1.94 -8.19
CA THR A 408 -0.44 2.79 -9.32
C THR A 408 -1.40 2.01 -10.22
N GLU A 409 -1.94 2.67 -11.23
CA GLU A 409 -2.84 2.07 -12.19
C GLU A 409 -2.20 0.84 -12.87
N PRO A 410 -2.94 -0.27 -13.05
CA PRO A 410 -2.42 -1.50 -13.66
C PRO A 410 -1.69 -1.29 -14.98
N ALA A 411 -2.23 -0.46 -15.87
CA ALA A 411 -1.62 -0.17 -17.17
C ALA A 411 -0.28 0.56 -17.02
N TYR A 412 -0.18 1.49 -16.07
CA TYR A 412 1.05 2.22 -15.79
C TYR A 412 2.14 1.31 -15.19
N LEU A 413 1.78 0.32 -14.37
CA LEU A 413 2.73 -0.72 -13.93
C LEU A 413 3.17 -1.60 -15.10
N ALA A 414 2.22 -2.10 -15.88
CA ALA A 414 2.47 -3.06 -16.95
C ALA A 414 3.35 -2.48 -18.06
N GLN A 415 3.27 -1.17 -18.33
CA GLN A 415 4.12 -0.54 -19.35
C GLN A 415 5.62 -0.68 -19.06
N ASN A 416 6.02 -0.89 -17.80
CA ASN A 416 7.42 -1.09 -17.42
C ASN A 416 8.01 -2.42 -17.94
N THR A 417 7.18 -3.31 -18.48
CA THR A 417 7.65 -4.50 -19.21
C THR A 417 7.96 -4.19 -20.68
N SER A 418 7.86 -2.93 -21.12
CA SER A 418 8.00 -2.50 -22.51
C SER A 418 9.18 -1.54 -22.70
N ALA A 419 9.79 -1.58 -23.89
CA ALA A 419 10.80 -0.61 -24.34
C ALA A 419 10.84 -0.60 -25.88
N PRO A 420 11.28 0.50 -26.53
CA PRO A 420 11.39 0.55 -27.99
C PRO A 420 12.20 -0.61 -28.58
N GLN A 421 13.26 -1.03 -27.89
CA GLN A 421 14.13 -2.13 -28.31
C GLN A 421 13.42 -3.49 -28.30
N ILE A 422 12.43 -3.69 -27.42
CA ILE A 422 11.63 -4.93 -27.42
C ILE A 422 10.89 -5.05 -28.75
N ILE A 423 10.25 -3.98 -29.23
CA ILE A 423 9.56 -3.97 -30.53
C ILE A 423 10.55 -4.21 -31.66
N THR A 424 11.71 -3.55 -31.64
CA THR A 424 12.75 -3.70 -32.67
C THR A 424 13.25 -5.14 -32.75
N TYR A 425 13.55 -5.78 -31.61
CA TYR A 425 14.06 -7.15 -31.59
C TYR A 425 12.97 -8.17 -31.90
N GLN A 426 11.74 -7.98 -31.41
CA GLN A 426 10.61 -8.83 -31.80
C GLN A 426 10.38 -8.80 -33.32
N ARG A 427 10.41 -7.62 -33.94
CA ARG A 427 10.33 -7.51 -35.41
C ARG A 427 11.44 -8.30 -36.10
N ARG A 428 12.67 -8.16 -35.62
CA ARG A 428 13.83 -8.88 -36.18
C ARG A 428 13.65 -10.40 -36.04
N PHE A 429 13.27 -10.89 -34.87
CA PHE A 429 13.10 -12.32 -34.60
C PHE A 429 11.95 -12.93 -35.39
N MET A 430 10.79 -12.25 -35.44
CA MET A 430 9.64 -12.73 -36.20
C MET A 430 9.93 -12.77 -37.71
N ASN A 431 10.68 -11.79 -38.24
CA ASN A 431 11.14 -11.83 -39.63
C ASN A 431 12.12 -12.99 -39.90
N ALA A 432 13.02 -13.28 -38.97
CA ALA A 432 13.94 -14.41 -39.09
C ALA A 432 13.20 -15.76 -39.04
N ALA A 433 12.27 -15.92 -38.08
CA ALA A 433 11.43 -17.12 -37.95
C ALA A 433 10.53 -17.34 -39.17
N ASN A 434 9.97 -16.27 -39.76
CA ASN A 434 9.20 -16.38 -40.99
C ASN A 434 10.04 -16.81 -42.22
N GLY A 435 11.37 -16.71 -42.13
CA GLY A 435 12.29 -17.21 -43.13
C GLY A 435 12.66 -18.70 -42.98
N GLU A 436 12.29 -19.32 -41.86
CA GLU A 436 12.45 -20.76 -41.63
C GLU A 436 11.41 -21.51 -42.48
N LYS A 437 11.88 -22.34 -43.41
CA LYS A 437 11.06 -23.17 -44.30
C LYS A 437 11.16 -24.64 -43.93
#